data_AF-A0A9D1D7M5-F1
#
_entry.id   AF-A0A9D1D7M5-F1
#
_cell.length_a   1.000
_cell.length_b   1.000
_cell.length_c   1.000
_cell.angle_alpha   90.00
_cell.angle_beta   90.00
_cell.angle_gamma   90.00
#
_symmetry.space_group_name_H-M   'P 1'
#
loop_
_entity.id
_entity.type
_entity.pdbx_description
1 polymer ?
#
loop_
_entity_poly.entity_id
_entity_poly.type
_entity_poly.pdbx_seq_one_letter_code
_entity_poly.pdbx_strand_id
1 'polypeptide(L)' 'MSETLRADCRRANAHYEPYEGTVQDVAQQVNDAYLKAFDEEAGVQSYGKVADLLIAWYLKNAA' A
#
# COMPACT_ATOMS: atom_id res chain seq x y z
N MET A 1 18.60 -11.18 2.83
CA MET A 1 18.40 -9.94 2.05
C MET A 1 19.66 -9.65 1.25
N SER A 2 19.60 -9.55 -0.08
CA SER A 2 20.74 -9.19 -0.92
C SER A 2 21.11 -7.70 -0.76
N GLU A 3 22.33 -7.30 -1.14
CA GLU A 3 22.73 -5.87 -1.04
C GLU A 3 21.96 -4.99 -2.03
N THR A 4 21.63 -5.52 -3.22
CA THR A 4 20.74 -4.86 -4.17
C THR A 4 19.40 -4.53 -3.54
N LEU A 5 18.79 -5.50 -2.85
CA LEU A 5 17.50 -5.29 -2.18
C LEU A 5 17.60 -4.24 -1.07
N ARG A 6 18.71 -4.18 -0.32
CA ARG A 6 18.92 -3.11 0.66
C ARG A 6 19.05 -1.74 0.01
N ALA A 7 19.75 -1.63 -1.12
CA ALA A 7 19.89 -0.38 -1.85
C ALA A 7 18.53 0.10 -2.41
N ASP A 8 17.70 -0.83 -2.90
CA ASP A 8 16.34 -0.54 -3.35
C ASP A 8 15.48 0.00 -2.20
N CYS A 9 15.50 -0.65 -1.03
CA CYS A 9 14.76 -0.16 0.15
C CYS A 9 15.21 1.25 0.56
N ARG A 10 16.52 1.54 0.58
CA ARG A 10 17.02 2.89 0.93
C ARG A 10 16.54 3.96 -0.05
N ARG A 11 16.55 3.65 -1.35
CA ARG A 11 16.07 4.58 -2.39
C ARG A 11 14.57 4.81 -2.29
N ALA A 12 13.80 3.76 -2.05
CA ALA A 12 12.36 3.88 -1.85
C ALA A 12 12.05 4.77 -0.64
N ASN A 13 12.71 4.53 0.50
CA ASN A 13 12.51 5.34 1.70
C ASN A 13 12.84 6.82 1.46
N ALA A 14 14.01 7.13 0.87
CA ALA A 14 14.40 8.51 0.58
C ALA A 14 13.45 9.20 -0.43
N HIS A 15 12.84 8.44 -1.35
CA HIS A 15 11.85 8.97 -2.28
C HIS A 15 10.54 9.35 -1.58
N TYR A 16 10.09 8.53 -0.63
CA TYR A 16 8.80 8.73 0.04
C TYR A 16 8.86 9.62 1.28
N GLU A 17 10.04 9.75 1.92
CA GLU A 17 10.27 10.57 3.12
C GLU A 17 9.65 11.98 3.05
N PRO A 18 9.74 12.75 1.95
CA PRO A 18 9.14 14.09 1.88
C PRO A 18 7.61 14.11 1.91
N TYR A 19 6.95 12.97 1.65
CA TYR A 19 5.50 12.87 1.60
C TYR A 19 4.90 12.29 2.87
N GLU A 20 5.73 11.80 3.81
CA GLU A 20 5.26 11.26 5.08
C GLU A 20 4.60 12.34 5.96
N GLY A 21 3.60 11.94 6.73
CA GLY A 21 2.85 12.82 7.63
C GLY A 21 1.66 13.49 6.96
N THR A 22 1.50 14.81 7.13
CA THR A 22 0.26 15.52 6.75
C THR A 22 -0.08 15.40 5.26
N VAL A 23 0.93 15.36 4.38
CA VAL A 23 0.71 15.20 2.93
C VAL A 23 0.11 13.83 2.62
N GLN A 24 0.68 12.77 3.21
CA GLN A 24 0.14 11.41 3.13
C GLN A 24 -1.29 11.33 3.69
N ASP A 25 -1.56 11.92 4.85
CA ASP A 25 -2.90 11.87 5.48
C ASP A 25 -3.98 12.49 4.61
N VAL A 26 -3.68 13.64 3.99
CA VAL A 26 -4.61 14.32 3.08
C VAL A 26 -4.82 13.50 1.80
N ALA A 27 -3.73 13.00 1.20
CA ALA A 27 -3.82 12.16 0.02
C ALA A 27 -4.64 10.88 0.28
N GLN A 28 -4.47 10.28 1.46
CA GLN A 28 -5.22 9.11 1.90
C GLN A 28 -6.73 9.41 2.02
N GLN A 29 -7.09 10.53 2.63
CA GLN A 29 -8.49 10.94 2.79
C GLN A 29 -9.16 11.26 1.45
N VAL A 30 -8.46 11.93 0.54
CA VAL A 30 -8.98 12.23 -0.81
C VAL A 30 -9.21 10.95 -1.59
N ASN A 31 -8.27 10.00 -1.52
CA ASN A 31 -8.43 8.70 -2.19
C ASN A 31 -9.58 7.88 -1.58
N ASP A 32 -9.70 7.86 -0.25
CA ASP A 32 -10.78 7.16 0.45
C ASP A 32 -12.16 7.71 0.06
N ALA A 33 -12.30 9.04 0.03
CA ALA A 33 -13.53 9.70 -0.39
C ALA A 33 -13.85 9.41 -1.86
N TYR A 34 -12.84 9.42 -2.74
CA TYR A 34 -13.00 9.04 -4.14
C TYR A 34 -13.53 7.61 -4.24
N LEU A 35 -12.86 6.62 -3.66
CA LEU A 35 -13.27 5.21 -3.73
C LEU A 35 -14.69 4.98 -3.20
N LYS A 36 -15.03 5.58 -2.07
CA LYS A 36 -16.38 5.48 -1.49
C LYS A 36 -17.45 6.13 -2.37
N ALA A 37 -17.10 7.18 -3.11
CA ALA A 37 -18.00 7.78 -4.09
C ALA A 37 -18.21 6.90 -5.34
N PHE A 38 -17.32 5.94 -5.58
CA PHE A 38 -17.38 4.96 -6.67
C PHE A 38 -17.75 3.55 -6.16
N ASP A 39 -18.62 3.47 -5.16
CA ASP A 39 -19.20 2.23 -4.60
C ASP A 39 -18.19 1.25 -3.95
N GLU A 40 -16.95 1.65 -3.73
CA GLU A 40 -16.00 0.88 -2.91
C GLU A 40 -16.17 1.31 -1.44
N GLU A 41 -17.14 0.73 -0.75
CA GLU A 41 -17.51 1.08 0.63
C GLU A 41 -16.34 0.98 1.63
N ALA A 42 -15.44 0.03 1.41
CA ALA A 42 -14.24 -0.15 2.23
C ALA A 42 -13.19 0.95 1.99
N GLY A 43 -13.37 1.76 0.94
CA GLY A 43 -12.46 2.81 0.52
C GLY A 43 -11.05 2.28 0.38
N VAL A 44 -10.10 2.99 0.98
CA VAL A 44 -8.66 2.64 0.88
C VAL A 44 -8.29 1.31 1.54
N GLN A 45 -9.14 0.78 2.44
CA GLN A 45 -8.93 -0.52 3.07
C GLN A 45 -9.14 -1.69 2.09
N SER A 46 -9.78 -1.45 0.96
CA SER A 46 -9.94 -2.45 -0.12
C SER A 46 -8.61 -3.01 -0.60
N TYR A 47 -7.57 -2.16 -0.68
CA TYR A 47 -6.23 -2.56 -1.10
C TYR A 47 -5.61 -3.58 -0.15
N GLY A 48 -5.76 -3.39 1.16
CA GLY A 48 -5.29 -4.32 2.19
C GLY A 48 -5.97 -5.68 2.07
N LYS A 49 -7.30 -5.70 1.86
CA LYS A 49 -8.04 -6.95 1.66
C LYS A 49 -7.55 -7.75 0.45
N VAL A 50 -7.24 -7.08 -0.65
CA VAL A 50 -6.67 -7.74 -1.84
C VAL A 50 -5.28 -8.29 -1.54
N ALA A 51 -4.43 -7.54 -0.84
CA ALA A 51 -3.11 -8.01 -0.43
C ALA A 51 -3.21 -9.25 0.47
N ASP A 52 -4.12 -9.26 1.44
CA ASP A 52 -4.39 -10.41 2.30
C ASP A 52 -4.82 -11.64 1.49
N LEU A 53 -5.70 -11.47 0.50
CA LEU A 53 -6.13 -12.54 -0.40
C LEU A 53 -4.96 -13.08 -1.24
N LEU A 54 -4.08 -12.22 -1.73
CA LEU A 54 -2.89 -12.63 -2.49
C LEU A 54 -1.89 -13.40 -1.62
N ILE A 55 -1.67 -12.95 -0.38
CA ILE A 55 -0.83 -13.65 0.60
C ILE A 55 -1.44 -15.01 0.93
N ALA A 56 -2.74 -15.06 1.23
CA ALA A 56 -3.45 -16.30 1.51
C ALA A 56 -3.38 -17.28 0.31
N TRP A 57 -3.55 -16.77 -0.91
CA TRP A 57 -3.40 -17.57 -2.13
C TRP A 57 -1.96 -18.11 -2.27
N TYR A 58 -0.95 -17.27 -2.09
CA TYR A 58 0.45 -17.69 -2.16
C TYR A 58 0.75 -18.80 -1.15
N LEU A 59 0.36 -18.61 0.11
CA LEU A 59 0.57 -19.60 1.17
C LEU A 59 -0.15 -20.93 0.88
N LYS A 60 -1.31 -20.88 0.21
CA LYS A 60 -2.06 -22.08 -0.18
C LYS A 60 -1.46 -22.82 -1.38
N ASN A 61 -0.85 -22.12 -2.34
CA ASN A 61 -0.43 -22.69 -3.62
C ASN A 61 1.09 -22.86 -3.77
N ALA A 62 1.89 -22.24 -2.90
CA ALA A 62 3.35 -22.39 -2.86
C ALA A 62 3.80 -23.46 -1.84
N ALA A 63 2.85 -24.17 -1.21
CA ALA A 63 3.09 -25.33 -0.35
C ALA A 63 3.11 -26.63 -1.17
#